data_AF-A0A7K6KKD2-F1
#
_entry.id   AF-A0A7K6KKD2-F1
#
_cell.length_a   1.000
_cell.length_b   1.000
_cell.length_c   1.000
_cell.angle_alpha   90.00
_cell.angle_beta   90.00
_cell.angle_gamma   90.00
#
_symmetry.space_group_name_H-M   'P 1'
#
loop_
_entity.id
_entity.type
_entity.pdbx_description
1 polymer ?
#
loop_
_entity_poly.entity_id
_entity_poly.type
_entity_poly.pdbx_seq_one_letter_code
_entity_poly.pdbx_strand_id
1 'polypeptide(L)'
;GILFNTGAGQHILKNPLVVNSIIDKAALRRTDVILEVGPGTGNLTVKMLEKVKKVIACEIDPRLVGELQKRVQGTCLANKLEIKVGDILKTDLPFFDACVANLPYQISSPFVFKLLLHRPFFRCAILMFQREFALRLVAKPGSKLYCRLSINTQLLARVDHLMKVGKNNFRPPPKVESSVVRIEPKNPPPPINFQEWDGLVRIAFVRKNKTLSAAFKSSAVEQLLDHNYRIHCSLHNTVNKKFRFNRENTTFITRNKNYSKSRKEIGYLNEPFSEIPENFKIAEKIQTVLKDTGYSEKRARSMDIDDFIRLLHGFNSEGIHFS
;
A
#
# COMPACT_ATOMS: atom_id res chain seq x y z
N GLY A 1 -25.07 -6.60 30.46
CA GLY A 1 -23.95 -6.93 29.55
C GLY A 1 -23.82 -5.85 28.49
N ILE A 2 -22.63 -5.63 27.93
CA ILE A 2 -22.42 -4.61 26.88
C ILE A 2 -23.29 -4.90 25.66
N LEU A 3 -24.00 -3.87 25.20
CA LEU A 3 -24.69 -3.85 23.91
C LEU A 3 -23.70 -3.48 22.82
N PHE A 4 -23.57 -4.35 21.81
CA PHE A 4 -22.68 -4.15 20.66
C PHE A 4 -23.39 -3.40 19.54
N ASN A 5 -22.72 -2.42 18.96
CA ASN A 5 -23.21 -1.65 17.83
C ASN A 5 -22.87 -2.35 16.51
N THR A 6 -23.85 -3.05 15.94
CA THR A 6 -23.73 -3.72 14.64
C THR A 6 -23.52 -2.74 13.49
N GLY A 7 -24.07 -1.52 13.57
CA GLY A 7 -23.86 -0.46 12.58
C GLY A 7 -22.40 0.00 12.50
N ALA A 8 -21.72 0.03 13.64
CA ALA A 8 -20.28 0.31 13.75
C ALA A 8 -19.39 -0.91 13.45
N GLY A 9 -19.96 -2.05 13.04
CA GLY A 9 -19.22 -3.27 12.73
C GLY A 9 -18.70 -4.03 13.93
N GLN A 10 -19.26 -3.82 15.14
CA GLN A 10 -18.85 -4.54 16.34
C GLN A 10 -19.34 -6.00 16.33
N HIS A 11 -18.54 -6.87 15.76
CA HIS A 11 -18.77 -8.32 15.71
C HIS A 11 -17.68 -9.05 16.49
N ILE A 12 -18.00 -9.49 17.71
CA ILE A 12 -17.01 -10.10 18.61
C ILE A 12 -16.81 -11.57 18.23
N LEU A 13 -15.58 -11.94 17.87
CA LEU A 13 -15.20 -13.33 17.65
C LEU A 13 -15.32 -14.10 18.98
N LYS A 14 -16.19 -15.11 19.02
CA LYS A 14 -16.48 -15.89 20.24
C LYS A 14 -15.96 -17.33 20.21
N ASN A 15 -15.67 -17.90 19.04
CA ASN A 15 -15.25 -19.30 18.95
C ASN A 15 -13.78 -19.47 19.39
N PRO A 16 -13.48 -20.18 20.50
CA PRO A 16 -12.12 -20.37 20.99
C PRO A 16 -11.20 -21.12 20.02
N LEU A 17 -11.76 -22.04 19.20
CA LEU A 17 -10.97 -22.80 18.22
C LEU A 17 -10.45 -21.90 17.10
N VAL A 18 -11.27 -20.94 16.64
CA VAL A 18 -10.85 -19.95 15.65
C VAL A 18 -9.81 -19.00 16.24
N VAL A 19 -10.01 -18.55 17.49
CA VAL A 19 -9.05 -17.73 18.23
C VAL A 19 -7.69 -18.45 18.30
N ASN A 20 -7.65 -19.69 18.78
CA ASN A 20 -6.42 -20.47 18.87
C ASN A 20 -5.75 -20.64 17.50
N SER A 21 -6.54 -20.93 16.46
CA SER A 21 -6.02 -21.07 15.09
C SER A 21 -5.40 -19.77 14.57
N ILE A 22 -5.99 -18.61 14.86
CA ILE A 22 -5.41 -17.29 14.51
C ILE A 22 -4.07 -17.09 15.21
N ILE A 23 -4.01 -17.37 16.51
CA ILE A 23 -2.80 -17.23 17.33
C ILE A 23 -1.67 -18.14 16.83
N ASP A 24 -1.99 -19.39 16.52
CA ASP A 24 -1.00 -20.35 16.02
C ASP A 24 -0.48 -19.94 14.63
N LYS A 25 -1.36 -19.45 13.76
CA LYS A 25 -0.96 -18.90 12.46
C LYS A 25 -0.21 -17.58 12.56
N ALA A 26 -0.29 -16.85 13.67
CA ALA A 26 0.51 -15.64 13.89
C ALA A 26 1.99 -15.96 14.20
N ALA A 27 2.30 -17.21 14.58
CA ALA A 27 3.67 -17.65 14.90
C ALA A 27 4.37 -16.68 15.87
N LEU A 28 3.66 -16.36 16.97
CA LEU A 28 4.10 -15.38 17.97
C LEU A 28 5.34 -15.88 18.72
N ARG A 29 6.26 -14.97 18.99
CA ARG A 29 7.48 -15.20 19.77
C ARG A 29 7.36 -14.53 21.13
N ARG A 30 8.05 -15.09 22.14
CA ARG A 30 8.05 -14.55 23.51
C ARG A 30 8.55 -13.11 23.61
N THR A 31 9.40 -12.68 22.68
CA THR A 31 9.97 -11.33 22.62
C THR A 31 9.11 -10.33 21.85
N ASP A 32 8.08 -10.78 21.15
CA ASP A 32 7.32 -9.93 20.24
C ASP A 32 6.52 -8.85 21.00
N VAL A 33 6.44 -7.67 20.38
CA VAL A 33 5.42 -6.66 20.63
C VAL A 33 4.31 -6.82 19.60
N ILE A 34 3.07 -7.01 20.05
CA ILE A 34 1.93 -7.24 19.16
C ILE A 34 1.03 -6.01 19.11
N LEU A 35 0.69 -5.57 17.91
CA LEU A 35 -0.39 -4.59 17.70
C LEU A 35 -1.71 -5.34 17.51
N GLU A 36 -2.63 -5.17 18.45
CA GLU A 36 -4.01 -5.65 18.30
C GLU A 36 -4.93 -4.48 17.94
N VAL A 37 -5.69 -4.60 16.86
CA VAL A 37 -6.67 -3.55 16.48
C VAL A 37 -8.08 -4.12 16.56
N GLY A 38 -8.92 -3.43 17.35
CA GLY A 38 -10.26 -3.90 17.71
C GLY A 38 -10.22 -5.11 18.65
N PRO A 39 -9.63 -4.98 19.86
CA PRO A 39 -9.56 -6.08 20.83
C PRO A 39 -10.95 -6.55 21.30
N GLY A 40 -11.97 -5.69 21.18
CA GLY A 40 -13.34 -6.03 21.58
C GLY A 40 -13.41 -6.36 23.07
N THR A 41 -13.95 -7.53 23.40
CA THR A 41 -13.99 -8.02 24.79
C THR A 41 -12.69 -8.65 25.27
N GLY A 42 -11.66 -8.74 24.43
CA GLY A 42 -10.33 -9.25 24.80
C GLY A 42 -10.09 -10.75 24.58
N ASN A 43 -10.92 -11.41 23.76
CA ASN A 43 -10.78 -12.86 23.52
C ASN A 43 -9.45 -13.26 22.87
N LEU A 44 -8.97 -12.45 21.93
CA LEU A 44 -7.64 -12.61 21.33
C LEU A 44 -6.56 -12.04 22.26
N THR A 45 -6.79 -10.87 22.84
CA THR A 45 -5.85 -10.18 23.74
C THR A 45 -5.30 -11.09 24.84
N VAL A 46 -6.16 -11.75 25.61
CA VAL A 46 -5.72 -12.59 26.73
C VAL A 46 -4.84 -13.76 26.27
N LYS A 47 -5.17 -14.36 25.13
CA LYS A 47 -4.37 -15.45 24.53
C LYS A 47 -3.04 -14.98 23.98
N MET A 48 -2.95 -13.75 23.49
CA MET A 48 -1.68 -13.16 23.07
C MET A 48 -0.80 -12.82 24.27
N LEU A 49 -1.35 -12.20 25.31
CA LEU A 49 -0.63 -11.79 26.53
C LEU A 49 0.08 -12.97 27.24
N GLU A 50 -0.50 -14.16 27.15
CA GLU A 50 0.10 -15.41 27.64
C GLU A 50 1.40 -15.79 26.88
N LYS A 51 1.53 -15.40 25.61
CA LYS A 51 2.60 -15.87 24.70
C LYS A 51 3.69 -14.85 24.39
N VAL A 52 3.42 -13.55 24.55
CA VAL A 52 4.30 -12.47 24.05
C VAL A 52 4.82 -11.54 25.15
N LYS A 53 5.72 -10.63 24.77
CA LYS A 53 6.31 -9.63 25.68
C LYS A 53 5.32 -8.53 26.01
N LYS A 54 4.64 -8.00 24.99
CA LYS A 54 3.73 -6.87 25.11
C LYS A 54 2.63 -6.93 24.05
N VAL A 55 1.41 -6.54 24.42
CA VAL A 55 0.31 -6.30 23.48
C VAL A 55 -0.09 -4.82 23.58
N ILE A 56 -0.12 -4.15 22.44
CA ILE A 56 -0.62 -2.79 22.28
C ILE A 56 -1.97 -2.91 21.60
N ALA A 57 -3.05 -2.71 22.35
CA ALA A 57 -4.41 -2.84 21.88
C ALA A 57 -4.99 -1.46 21.52
N CYS A 58 -5.46 -1.29 20.30
CA CYS A 58 -6.10 -0.08 19.81
C CYS A 58 -7.61 -0.28 19.72
N GLU A 59 -8.37 0.52 20.47
CA GLU A 59 -9.83 0.44 20.55
C GLU A 59 -10.45 1.83 20.45
N ILE A 60 -11.51 1.95 19.65
CA ILE A 60 -12.22 3.22 19.45
C ILE A 60 -13.35 3.39 20.46
N ASP A 61 -13.95 2.29 20.95
CA ASP A 61 -15.06 2.33 21.91
C ASP A 61 -14.56 2.30 23.36
N PRO A 62 -14.67 3.41 24.12
CA PRO A 62 -14.19 3.47 25.50
C PRO A 62 -14.87 2.48 26.44
N ARG A 63 -16.08 2.00 26.10
CA ARG A 63 -16.79 0.99 26.91
C ARG A 63 -16.08 -0.35 26.84
N LEU A 64 -15.59 -0.73 25.65
CA LEU A 64 -14.84 -1.97 25.45
C LEU A 64 -13.45 -1.89 26.09
N VAL A 65 -12.84 -0.71 26.10
CA VAL A 65 -11.59 -0.45 26.84
C VAL A 65 -11.79 -0.77 28.33
N GLY A 66 -12.86 -0.26 28.95
CA GLY A 66 -13.15 -0.53 30.35
C GLY A 66 -13.35 -2.02 30.66
N GLU A 67 -14.04 -2.75 29.79
CA GLU A 67 -14.20 -4.21 29.95
C GLU A 67 -12.89 -4.96 29.76
N LEU A 68 -12.07 -4.57 28.79
CA LEU A 68 -10.76 -5.19 28.57
C LEU A 68 -9.84 -4.98 29.76
N GLN A 69 -9.82 -3.76 30.32
CA GLN A 69 -9.05 -3.44 31.54
C GLN A 69 -9.50 -4.30 32.72
N LYS A 70 -10.81 -4.35 33.00
CA LYS A 70 -11.38 -5.20 34.06
C LYS A 70 -11.03 -6.67 33.85
N ARG A 71 -11.03 -7.15 32.60
CA ARG A 71 -10.75 -8.56 32.26
C ARG A 71 -9.33 -8.98 32.63
N VAL A 72 -8.35 -8.09 32.55
CA VAL A 72 -6.95 -8.38 32.91
C VAL A 72 -6.58 -7.89 34.31
N GLN A 73 -7.44 -7.11 34.96
CA GLN A 73 -7.21 -6.54 36.28
C GLN A 73 -6.89 -7.62 37.32
N GLY A 74 -5.88 -7.38 38.16
CA GLY A 74 -5.45 -8.33 39.19
C GLY A 74 -4.64 -9.52 38.66
N THR A 75 -4.38 -9.60 37.35
CA THR A 75 -3.53 -10.64 36.76
C THR A 75 -2.15 -10.08 36.39
N CYS A 76 -1.14 -10.95 36.30
CA CYS A 76 0.18 -10.58 35.79
C CYS A 76 0.17 -10.12 34.31
N LEU A 77 -0.91 -10.42 33.57
CA LEU A 77 -1.07 -10.04 32.17
C LEU A 77 -1.28 -8.53 32.00
N ALA A 78 -1.84 -7.85 33.02
CA ALA A 78 -2.09 -6.41 32.98
C ALA A 78 -0.83 -5.60 32.67
N ASN A 79 0.32 -6.03 33.23
CA ASN A 79 1.61 -5.35 33.04
C ASN A 79 2.14 -5.41 31.60
N LYS A 80 1.61 -6.32 30.79
CA LYS A 80 2.00 -6.49 29.38
C LYS A 80 1.02 -5.83 28.41
N LEU A 81 -0.11 -5.33 28.90
CA LEU A 81 -1.15 -4.73 28.07
C LEU A 81 -1.04 -3.21 28.09
N GLU A 82 -0.86 -2.60 26.92
CA GLU A 82 -1.05 -1.18 26.70
C GLU A 82 -2.31 -0.98 25.87
N ILE A 83 -3.21 -0.07 26.29
CA ILE A 83 -4.42 0.24 25.54
C ILE A 83 -4.34 1.68 25.03
N LYS A 84 -4.46 1.85 23.72
CA LYS A 84 -4.56 3.14 23.04
C LYS A 84 -5.99 3.37 22.59
N VAL A 85 -6.63 4.39 23.17
CA VAL A 85 -8.00 4.77 22.83
C VAL A 85 -7.98 5.73 21.65
N GLY A 86 -8.68 5.41 20.57
CA GLY A 86 -8.83 6.31 19.42
C GLY A 86 -8.99 5.63 18.06
N ASP A 87 -9.12 6.46 17.04
CA ASP A 87 -9.19 6.02 15.65
C ASP A 87 -7.81 5.61 15.12
N ILE A 88 -7.63 4.31 14.92
CA ILE A 88 -6.38 3.71 14.44
C ILE A 88 -5.90 4.31 13.12
N LEU A 89 -6.80 4.81 12.26
CA LEU A 89 -6.40 5.40 10.98
C LEU A 89 -5.67 6.73 11.17
N LYS A 90 -6.01 7.47 12.23
CA LYS A 90 -5.42 8.78 12.58
C LYS A 90 -4.24 8.69 13.54
N THR A 91 -4.18 7.62 14.35
CA THR A 91 -3.11 7.43 15.33
C THR A 91 -1.78 7.07 14.68
N ASP A 92 -0.68 7.58 15.21
CA ASP A 92 0.67 7.13 14.87
C ASP A 92 0.94 5.75 15.49
N LEU A 93 1.29 4.80 14.64
CA LEU A 93 1.52 3.43 15.07
C LEU A 93 2.91 3.32 15.72
N PRO A 94 3.00 2.74 16.92
CA PRO A 94 4.29 2.42 17.51
C PRO A 94 4.97 1.28 16.74
N PHE A 95 6.21 0.95 17.10
CA PHE A 95 6.83 -0.30 16.64
C PHE A 95 6.04 -1.52 17.13
N PHE A 96 5.90 -2.52 16.26
CA PHE A 96 5.39 -3.85 16.58
C PHE A 96 6.02 -4.91 15.67
N ASP A 97 6.18 -6.13 16.19
CA ASP A 97 6.72 -7.28 15.45
C ASP A 97 5.65 -7.94 14.60
N ALA A 98 4.41 -8.03 15.11
CA ALA A 98 3.28 -8.58 14.38
C ALA A 98 1.97 -7.86 14.73
N CYS A 99 1.02 -7.92 13.81
CA CYS A 99 -0.31 -7.34 14.02
C CYS A 99 -1.38 -8.42 13.94
N VAL A 100 -2.36 -8.38 14.86
CA VAL A 100 -3.55 -9.23 14.82
C VAL A 100 -4.76 -8.32 14.87
N ALA A 101 -5.71 -8.47 13.95
CA ALA A 101 -6.87 -7.58 13.95
C ALA A 101 -8.16 -8.26 13.51
N ASN A 102 -9.25 -7.92 14.21
CA ASN A 102 -10.62 -8.18 13.83
C ASN A 102 -11.32 -6.83 13.58
N LEU A 103 -11.02 -6.25 12.42
CA LEU A 103 -11.43 -4.89 12.10
C LEU A 103 -12.89 -4.83 11.64
N PRO A 104 -13.59 -3.71 11.93
CA PRO A 104 -14.74 -3.32 11.14
C PRO A 104 -14.39 -3.26 9.65
N TYR A 105 -15.27 -3.79 8.81
CA TYR A 105 -14.99 -3.96 7.38
C TYR A 105 -14.86 -2.64 6.63
N GLN A 106 -15.49 -1.59 7.15
CA GLN A 106 -15.48 -0.23 6.58
C GLN A 106 -14.07 0.37 6.54
N ILE A 107 -13.19 0.00 7.47
CA ILE A 107 -11.83 0.52 7.57
C ILE A 107 -10.76 -0.42 7.02
N SER A 108 -11.17 -1.57 6.43
CA SER A 108 -10.23 -2.61 6.02
C SER A 108 -9.22 -2.13 4.96
N SER A 109 -9.68 -1.45 3.91
CA SER A 109 -8.79 -0.94 2.87
C SER A 109 -7.79 0.12 3.36
N PRO A 110 -8.22 1.23 4.02
CA PRO A 110 -7.27 2.23 4.50
C PRO A 110 -6.31 1.66 5.55
N PHE A 111 -6.76 0.72 6.39
CA PHE A 111 -5.90 0.09 7.38
C PHE A 111 -4.82 -0.79 6.76
N VAL A 112 -5.15 -1.59 5.72
CA VAL A 112 -4.15 -2.39 5.00
C VAL A 112 -3.04 -1.49 4.44
N PHE A 113 -3.38 -0.37 3.80
CA PHE A 113 -2.35 0.56 3.30
C PHE A 113 -1.58 1.25 4.42
N LYS A 114 -2.23 1.61 5.53
CA LYS A 114 -1.54 2.15 6.71
C LYS A 114 -0.49 1.17 7.25
N LEU A 115 -0.81 -0.13 7.28
CA LEU A 115 0.17 -1.16 7.64
C LEU A 115 1.31 -1.26 6.62
N LEU A 116 1.01 -1.38 5.32
CA LEU A 116 2.04 -1.54 4.28
C LEU A 116 3.03 -0.36 4.21
N LEU A 117 2.56 0.84 4.51
CA LEU A 117 3.37 2.06 4.56
C LEU A 117 4.03 2.30 5.92
N HIS A 118 3.68 1.54 6.96
CA HIS A 118 4.25 1.69 8.29
C HIS A 118 5.75 1.36 8.30
N ARG A 119 6.51 2.14 9.08
CA ARG A 119 7.91 1.90 9.38
C ARG A 119 8.12 2.06 10.90
N PRO A 120 9.03 1.28 11.51
CA PRO A 120 9.81 0.17 10.95
C PRO A 120 8.95 -1.00 10.43
N PHE A 121 9.53 -1.90 9.63
CA PHE A 121 8.79 -3.06 9.12
C PHE A 121 8.41 -4.02 10.24
N PHE A 122 7.16 -4.49 10.21
CA PHE A 122 6.71 -5.63 10.99
C PHE A 122 6.92 -6.93 10.21
N ARG A 123 6.95 -8.07 10.92
CA ARG A 123 7.18 -9.40 10.35
C ARG A 123 5.95 -9.92 9.59
N CYS A 124 4.79 -9.92 10.24
CA CYS A 124 3.54 -10.37 9.63
C CYS A 124 2.31 -9.73 10.30
N ALA A 125 1.20 -9.69 9.57
CA ALA A 125 -0.11 -9.31 10.08
C ALA A 125 -1.11 -10.43 9.81
N ILE A 126 -1.87 -10.83 10.82
CA ILE A 126 -2.98 -11.80 10.71
C ILE A 126 -4.29 -11.04 10.88
N LEU A 127 -4.96 -10.82 9.76
CA LEU A 127 -6.10 -9.91 9.67
C LEU A 127 -7.35 -10.66 9.27
N MET A 128 -8.45 -10.37 9.94
CA MET A 128 -9.76 -10.89 9.57
C MET A 128 -10.55 -9.90 8.74
N PHE A 129 -11.09 -10.36 7.62
CA PHE A 129 -11.85 -9.56 6.66
C PHE A 129 -13.14 -10.26 6.22
N GLN A 130 -14.03 -9.54 5.55
CA GLN A 130 -15.09 -10.16 4.75
C GLN A 130 -14.48 -11.10 3.72
N ARG A 131 -15.18 -12.20 3.41
CA ARG A 131 -14.74 -13.20 2.43
C ARG A 131 -14.40 -12.59 1.08
N GLU A 132 -15.25 -11.73 0.53
CA GLU A 132 -15.03 -11.12 -0.78
C GLU A 132 -13.79 -10.20 -0.78
N PHE A 133 -13.63 -9.37 0.26
CA PHE A 133 -12.45 -8.53 0.44
C PHE A 133 -11.15 -9.35 0.56
N ALA A 134 -11.16 -10.40 1.39
CA ALA A 134 -10.01 -11.31 1.53
C ALA A 134 -9.62 -11.97 0.20
N LEU A 135 -10.62 -12.43 -0.57
CA LEU A 135 -10.38 -13.04 -1.87
C LEU A 135 -9.85 -12.03 -2.91
N ARG A 136 -10.23 -10.76 -2.81
CA ARG A 136 -9.65 -9.68 -3.63
C ARG A 136 -8.18 -9.44 -3.31
N LEU A 137 -7.76 -9.50 -2.05
CA LEU A 137 -6.35 -9.31 -1.69
C LEU A 137 -5.42 -10.36 -2.32
N VAL A 138 -5.87 -11.62 -2.35
CA VAL A 138 -5.11 -12.77 -2.90
C VAL A 138 -5.41 -13.06 -4.38
N ALA A 139 -6.27 -12.26 -5.01
CA ALA A 139 -6.67 -12.48 -6.40
C ALA A 139 -5.46 -12.34 -7.33
N LYS A 140 -5.26 -13.34 -8.19
CA LYS A 140 -4.20 -13.32 -9.22
C LYS A 140 -4.69 -12.66 -10.51
N PRO A 141 -3.78 -12.18 -11.38
CA PRO A 141 -4.14 -11.72 -12.73
C PRO A 141 -5.00 -12.74 -13.47
N GLY A 142 -5.97 -12.26 -14.22
CA GLY A 142 -6.97 -13.05 -14.95
C GLY A 142 -8.18 -13.47 -14.11
N SER A 143 -8.08 -13.47 -12.78
CA SER A 143 -9.20 -13.88 -11.92
C SER A 143 -10.32 -12.83 -11.85
N LYS A 144 -11.56 -13.29 -11.62
CA LYS A 144 -12.75 -12.42 -11.55
C LYS A 144 -12.60 -11.28 -10.54
N LEU A 145 -12.00 -11.58 -9.38
CA LEU A 145 -11.83 -10.65 -8.26
C LEU A 145 -10.56 -9.80 -8.35
N TYR A 146 -9.73 -9.99 -9.38
CA TYR A 146 -8.53 -9.18 -9.57
C TYR A 146 -8.88 -7.70 -9.76
N CYS A 147 -8.27 -6.84 -8.95
CA CYS A 147 -8.55 -5.41 -8.93
C CYS A 147 -7.34 -4.60 -8.42
N ARG A 148 -7.47 -3.27 -8.40
CA ARG A 148 -6.46 -2.35 -7.86
C ARG A 148 -6.00 -2.71 -6.44
N LEU A 149 -6.91 -3.16 -5.58
CA LEU A 149 -6.55 -3.62 -4.23
C LEU A 149 -5.59 -4.83 -4.28
N SER A 150 -5.84 -5.77 -5.20
CA SER A 150 -5.02 -6.97 -5.38
C SER A 150 -3.59 -6.58 -5.73
N ILE A 151 -3.42 -5.82 -6.80
CA ILE A 151 -2.09 -5.49 -7.33
C ILE A 151 -1.31 -4.56 -6.39
N ASN A 152 -1.96 -3.57 -5.79
CA ASN A 152 -1.29 -2.65 -4.87
C ASN A 152 -0.82 -3.36 -3.59
N THR A 153 -1.64 -4.28 -3.05
CA THR A 153 -1.25 -5.06 -1.86
C THR A 153 -0.09 -6.00 -2.21
N GLN A 154 -0.19 -6.71 -3.34
CA GLN A 154 0.80 -7.69 -3.79
C GLN A 154 2.12 -7.05 -4.25
N LEU A 155 2.10 -5.78 -4.66
CA LEU A 155 3.31 -4.99 -4.90
C LEU A 155 4.15 -4.92 -3.61
N LEU A 156 3.51 -4.57 -2.50
CA LEU A 156 4.17 -4.22 -1.24
C LEU A 156 4.31 -5.40 -0.27
N ALA A 157 3.56 -6.49 -0.44
CA ALA A 157 3.54 -7.61 0.49
C ALA A 157 3.27 -8.96 -0.18
N ARG A 158 3.65 -10.04 0.51
CA ARG A 158 3.09 -11.37 0.28
C ARG A 158 1.76 -11.49 1.04
N VAL A 159 0.77 -12.12 0.41
CA VAL A 159 -0.58 -12.24 0.98
C VAL A 159 -1.10 -13.65 0.81
N ASP A 160 -1.50 -14.27 1.92
CA ASP A 160 -2.00 -15.64 1.95
C ASP A 160 -3.39 -15.71 2.57
N HIS A 161 -4.30 -16.45 1.94
CA HIS A 161 -5.60 -16.79 2.52
C HIS A 161 -5.41 -17.99 3.46
N LEU A 162 -5.62 -17.79 4.76
CA LEU A 162 -5.29 -18.80 5.77
C LEU A 162 -6.46 -19.74 6.09
N MET A 163 -7.64 -19.17 6.32
CA MET A 163 -8.83 -19.95 6.66
C MET A 163 -10.13 -19.18 6.45
N LYS A 164 -11.23 -19.93 6.32
CA LYS A 164 -12.61 -19.43 6.25
C LYS A 164 -13.20 -19.39 7.66
N VAL A 165 -13.92 -18.32 8.00
CA VAL A 165 -14.61 -18.18 9.29
C VAL A 165 -16.09 -17.90 9.06
N GLY A 166 -16.94 -18.80 9.53
CA GLY A 166 -18.40 -18.68 9.42
C GLY A 166 -18.97 -17.58 10.30
N LYS A 167 -20.05 -16.92 9.86
CA LYS A 167 -20.71 -15.84 10.62
C LYS A 167 -21.19 -16.24 12.02
N ASN A 168 -21.46 -17.53 12.26
CA ASN A 168 -21.90 -18.06 13.56
C ASN A 168 -20.80 -18.03 14.64
N ASN A 169 -19.55 -17.79 14.24
CA ASN A 169 -18.42 -17.64 15.16
C ASN A 169 -18.36 -16.27 15.83
N PHE A 170 -19.31 -15.38 15.53
CA PHE A 170 -19.35 -14.01 16.03
C PHE A 170 -20.57 -13.76 16.91
N ARG A 171 -20.49 -12.72 17.74
CA ARG A 171 -21.61 -12.16 18.50
C ARG A 171 -21.56 -10.64 18.48
N PRO A 172 -22.61 -9.97 17.98
CA PRO A 172 -23.65 -10.49 17.09
C PRO A 172 -23.08 -11.02 15.77
N PRO A 173 -23.77 -11.93 15.05
CA PRO A 173 -23.29 -12.46 13.78
C PRO A 173 -23.29 -11.38 12.68
N PRO A 174 -22.25 -11.29 11.83
CA PRO A 174 -22.26 -10.44 10.65
C PRO A 174 -23.21 -10.99 9.58
N LYS A 175 -23.59 -10.15 8.62
CA LYS A 175 -24.42 -10.55 7.47
C LYS A 175 -23.69 -11.45 6.47
N VAL A 176 -22.36 -11.41 6.46
CA VAL A 176 -21.51 -12.08 5.47
C VAL A 176 -20.46 -12.97 6.13
N GLU A 177 -19.92 -13.89 5.34
CA GLU A 177 -18.82 -14.77 5.71
C GLU A 177 -17.49 -14.02 5.87
N SER A 178 -16.62 -14.52 6.74
CA SER A 178 -15.29 -13.95 7.01
C SER A 178 -14.14 -14.84 6.54
N SER A 179 -12.94 -14.27 6.44
CA SER A 179 -11.69 -15.03 6.26
C SER A 179 -10.55 -14.39 7.02
N VAL A 180 -9.58 -15.22 7.39
CA VAL A 180 -8.31 -14.77 7.95
C VAL A 180 -7.27 -14.76 6.83
N VAL A 181 -6.52 -13.66 6.75
CA VAL A 181 -5.47 -13.41 5.75
C VAL A 181 -4.17 -13.10 6.48
N ARG A 182 -3.06 -13.63 5.98
CA ARG A 182 -1.72 -13.21 6.38
C ARG A 182 -1.18 -12.18 5.39
N ILE A 183 -0.58 -11.10 5.90
CA ILE A 183 0.14 -10.11 5.11
C ILE A 183 1.57 -10.00 5.65
N GLU A 184 2.56 -10.19 4.79
CA GLU A 184 3.98 -10.04 5.11
C GLU A 184 4.60 -8.96 4.21
N PRO A 185 4.97 -7.79 4.76
CA PRO A 185 5.62 -6.74 3.98
C PRO A 185 6.89 -7.24 3.30
N LYS A 186 7.12 -6.83 2.05
CA LYS A 186 8.40 -7.06 1.37
C LYS A 186 9.44 -6.11 1.96
N ASN A 187 10.55 -6.67 2.44
CA ASN A 187 11.68 -5.93 2.98
C ASN A 187 12.99 -6.43 2.34
N PRO A 188 13.68 -5.63 1.52
CA PRO A 188 13.31 -4.27 1.13
C PRO A 188 12.05 -4.23 0.23
N PRO A 189 11.28 -3.14 0.25
CA PRO A 189 10.18 -2.94 -0.70
C PRO A 189 10.76 -2.68 -2.09
N PRO A 190 9.98 -2.92 -3.17
CA PRO A 190 10.45 -2.56 -4.51
C PRO A 190 10.71 -1.05 -4.60
N PRO A 191 11.74 -0.59 -5.31
CA PRO A 191 12.13 0.81 -5.41
C PRO A 191 11.20 1.57 -6.39
N ILE A 192 9.91 1.61 -6.07
CA ILE A 192 8.86 2.19 -6.90
C ILE A 192 8.19 3.29 -6.09
N ASN A 193 8.04 4.48 -6.69
CA ASN A 193 7.22 5.53 -6.11
C ASN A 193 5.76 5.05 -6.10
N PHE A 194 5.21 4.85 -4.90
CA PHE A 194 3.85 4.31 -4.75
C PHE A 194 2.77 5.26 -5.28
N GLN A 195 3.00 6.58 -5.26
CA GLN A 195 2.03 7.56 -5.78
C GLN A 195 1.92 7.45 -7.30
N GLU A 196 3.05 7.43 -8.00
CA GLU A 196 3.16 7.16 -9.44
C GLU A 196 2.47 5.85 -9.82
N TRP A 197 2.85 4.78 -9.11
CA TRP A 197 2.26 3.45 -9.30
C TRP A 197 0.74 3.45 -9.14
N ASP A 198 0.24 4.02 -8.04
CA ASP A 198 -1.20 4.05 -7.76
C ASP A 198 -1.96 4.89 -8.79
N GLY A 199 -1.36 5.98 -9.30
CA GLY A 199 -1.91 6.80 -10.36
C GLY A 199 -2.11 6.01 -11.66
N LEU A 200 -1.07 5.31 -12.13
CA LEU A 200 -1.15 4.42 -13.30
C LEU A 200 -2.19 3.31 -13.11
N VAL A 201 -2.11 2.59 -11.98
CA VAL A 201 -3.02 1.48 -11.69
C VAL A 201 -4.46 1.97 -11.58
N ARG A 202 -4.71 3.15 -11.00
CA ARG A 202 -6.04 3.74 -10.91
C ARG A 202 -6.66 3.93 -12.29
N ILE A 203 -5.92 4.50 -13.24
CA ILE A 203 -6.38 4.70 -14.63
C ILE A 203 -6.71 3.35 -15.27
N ALA A 204 -5.78 2.40 -15.19
CA ALA A 204 -5.91 1.09 -15.82
C ALA A 204 -7.11 0.27 -15.28
N PHE A 205 -7.41 0.38 -13.99
CA PHE A 205 -8.46 -0.43 -13.34
C PHE A 205 -9.86 0.20 -13.34
N VAL A 206 -10.07 1.44 -13.82
CA VAL A 206 -11.43 2.03 -13.97
C VAL A 206 -12.33 1.11 -14.79
N ARG A 207 -11.81 0.60 -15.91
CA ARG A 207 -12.49 -0.38 -16.76
C ARG A 207 -11.56 -1.54 -17.08
N LYS A 208 -11.25 -2.37 -16.07
CA LYS A 208 -10.23 -3.46 -16.16
C LYS A 208 -10.38 -4.44 -17.34
N ASN A 209 -11.56 -4.54 -17.95
CA ASN A 209 -11.85 -5.41 -19.10
C ASN A 209 -11.66 -4.72 -20.48
N LYS A 210 -11.45 -3.40 -20.49
CA LYS A 210 -11.13 -2.63 -21.71
C LYS A 210 -9.61 -2.56 -21.88
N THR A 211 -9.19 -2.30 -23.11
CA THR A 211 -7.76 -2.17 -23.46
C THR A 211 -7.16 -0.95 -22.79
N LEU A 212 -5.84 -0.94 -22.59
CA LEU A 212 -5.14 0.23 -22.05
C LEU A 212 -5.29 1.43 -22.98
N SER A 213 -5.21 1.26 -24.31
CA SER A 213 -5.51 2.36 -25.25
C SER A 213 -6.85 3.03 -24.93
N ALA A 214 -7.91 2.26 -24.68
CA ALA A 214 -9.23 2.79 -24.31
C ALA A 214 -9.32 3.35 -22.87
N ALA A 215 -8.43 2.95 -21.97
CA ALA A 215 -8.35 3.50 -20.61
C ALA A 215 -7.77 4.91 -20.60
N PHE A 216 -6.79 5.17 -21.47
CA PHE A 216 -6.08 6.45 -21.55
C PHE A 216 -6.77 7.53 -22.41
N LYS A 217 -7.76 7.17 -23.23
CA LYS A 217 -8.58 8.11 -24.04
C LYS A 217 -9.60 8.94 -23.24
N SER A 218 -9.52 8.93 -21.91
CA SER A 218 -10.42 9.72 -21.08
C SER A 218 -9.91 11.16 -21.00
N SER A 219 -10.77 12.15 -21.22
CA SER A 219 -10.40 13.57 -21.15
C SER A 219 -9.72 13.95 -19.83
N ALA A 220 -10.21 13.43 -18.70
CA ALA A 220 -9.60 13.66 -17.39
C ALA A 220 -8.18 13.08 -17.28
N VAL A 221 -7.92 11.94 -17.93
CA VAL A 221 -6.59 11.30 -17.95
C VAL A 221 -5.64 12.08 -18.86
N GLU A 222 -6.11 12.48 -20.04
CA GLU A 222 -5.31 13.29 -20.97
C GLU A 222 -4.92 14.64 -20.34
N GLN A 223 -5.86 15.33 -19.67
CA GLN A 223 -5.58 16.58 -18.97
C GLN A 223 -4.57 16.43 -17.84
N LEU A 224 -4.71 15.37 -17.03
CA LEU A 224 -3.76 15.06 -15.95
C LEU A 224 -2.34 14.86 -16.49
N LEU A 225 -2.20 14.02 -17.52
CA LEU A 225 -0.89 13.66 -18.07
C LEU A 225 -0.28 14.82 -18.89
N ASP A 226 -1.08 15.63 -19.57
CA ASP A 226 -0.59 16.85 -20.25
C ASP A 226 -0.03 17.84 -19.24
N HIS A 227 -0.76 18.08 -18.14
CA HIS A 227 -0.32 18.96 -17.07
C HIS A 227 1.02 18.51 -16.49
N ASN A 228 1.13 17.23 -16.12
CA ASN A 228 2.35 16.67 -15.54
C ASN A 228 3.52 16.67 -16.54
N TYR A 229 3.26 16.37 -17.81
CA TYR A 229 4.26 16.43 -18.88
C TYR A 229 4.78 17.87 -19.09
N ARG A 230 3.90 18.88 -19.06
CA ARG A 230 4.31 20.29 -19.14
C ARG A 230 5.18 20.72 -17.97
N ILE A 231 4.84 20.28 -16.75
CA ILE A 231 5.68 20.52 -15.57
C ILE A 231 7.05 19.88 -15.77
N HIS A 232 7.11 18.63 -16.22
CA HIS A 232 8.35 17.93 -16.52
C HIS A 232 9.21 18.70 -17.53
N CYS A 233 8.65 19.08 -18.69
CA CYS A 233 9.37 19.87 -19.69
C CYS A 233 9.86 21.22 -19.15
N SER A 234 9.07 21.91 -18.31
CA SER A 234 9.46 23.19 -17.70
C SER A 234 10.66 23.03 -16.75
N LEU A 235 10.65 22.00 -15.91
CA LEU A 235 11.74 21.69 -14.99
C LEU A 235 13.03 21.38 -15.75
N HIS A 236 12.96 20.55 -16.78
CA HIS A 236 14.12 20.15 -17.59
C HIS A 236 14.61 21.28 -18.52
N ASN A 237 13.73 22.13 -19.04
CA ASN A 237 14.11 23.34 -19.78
C ASN A 237 14.81 24.37 -18.89
N THR A 238 14.44 24.48 -17.61
CA THR A 238 15.08 25.39 -16.66
C THR A 238 16.48 24.92 -16.28
N VAL A 239 16.70 23.61 -16.17
CA VAL A 239 18.05 23.02 -15.98
C VAL A 239 18.94 23.36 -17.19
N ASN A 240 18.44 23.19 -18.42
CA ASN A 240 19.18 23.56 -19.63
C ASN A 240 19.44 25.07 -19.75
N LYS A 241 18.51 25.94 -19.33
CA LYS A 241 18.72 27.40 -19.30
C LYS A 241 19.76 27.83 -18.25
N LYS A 242 19.80 27.21 -17.06
CA LYS A 242 20.85 27.47 -16.05
C LYS A 242 22.24 27.03 -16.52
N PHE A 243 22.36 25.94 -17.27
CA PHE A 243 23.63 25.53 -17.87
C PHE A 243 24.05 26.39 -19.07
N ARG A 244 23.10 27.00 -19.79
CA ARG A 244 23.40 27.96 -20.86
C ARG A 244 23.91 29.32 -20.34
N PHE A 245 23.48 29.75 -19.14
CA PHE A 245 23.83 31.06 -18.58
C PHE A 245 25.26 31.20 -18.01
N ASN A 246 26.15 30.20 -18.20
CA ASN A 246 27.52 30.23 -17.67
C ASN A 246 28.61 30.01 -18.74
N ARG A 247 28.32 30.24 -20.03
CA ARG A 247 29.32 30.13 -21.11
C ARG A 247 29.80 31.45 -21.72
N GLU A 248 29.20 32.58 -21.39
CA GLU A 248 29.53 33.85 -22.07
C GLU A 248 30.28 34.88 -21.22
N ASN A 249 30.63 34.58 -19.96
CA ASN A 249 31.43 35.50 -19.13
C ASN A 249 32.62 34.83 -18.42
N THR A 250 33.58 34.30 -19.18
CA THR A 250 34.95 34.05 -18.66
C THR A 250 35.98 34.25 -19.77
N THR A 251 36.19 35.50 -20.17
CA THR A 251 37.46 35.94 -20.76
C THR A 251 38.36 36.50 -19.66
N PHE A 252 39.63 36.07 -19.65
CA PHE A 252 40.76 36.45 -18.78
C PHE A 252 40.67 35.85 -17.35
N ILE A 253 41.60 35.02 -16.86
CA ILE A 253 43.07 35.12 -16.83
C ILE A 253 43.69 33.71 -16.85
N THR A 254 44.77 33.56 -17.64
CA THR A 254 45.71 32.44 -17.62
C THR A 254 46.55 32.42 -16.34
N ARG A 255 46.64 31.27 -15.64
CA ARG A 255 47.90 30.61 -15.23
C ARG A 255 47.69 29.50 -14.19
N ASN A 256 48.41 28.41 -14.46
CA ASN A 256 49.06 27.45 -13.56
C ASN A 256 48.31 26.26 -12.94
N LYS A 257 48.72 25.10 -13.48
CA LYS A 257 49.27 23.90 -12.82
C LYS A 257 48.31 22.91 -12.15
N ASN A 258 48.31 21.73 -12.78
CA ASN A 258 48.45 20.40 -12.18
C ASN A 258 47.36 19.94 -11.21
N TYR A 259 46.40 19.16 -11.72
CA TYR A 259 45.94 17.95 -11.02
C TYR A 259 45.36 16.95 -12.03
N SER A 260 46.11 15.88 -12.28
CA SER A 260 45.67 14.70 -13.01
C SER A 260 44.91 13.77 -12.07
N LYS A 261 43.62 13.49 -12.34
CA LYS A 261 43.04 12.16 -12.09
C LYS A 261 41.76 11.95 -12.89
N SER A 262 41.90 11.03 -13.84
CA SER A 262 40.89 10.31 -14.61
C SER A 262 39.52 10.16 -13.94
N ARG A 263 38.49 10.78 -14.54
CA ARG A 263 37.12 10.26 -14.54
C ARG A 263 36.77 9.96 -15.99
N LYS A 264 36.56 8.67 -16.30
CA LYS A 264 35.91 8.24 -17.53
C LYS A 264 34.49 8.78 -17.49
N GLU A 265 34.19 9.78 -18.29
CA GLU A 265 32.82 10.20 -18.59
C GLU A 265 32.17 9.08 -19.41
N ILE A 266 31.21 8.39 -18.78
CA ILE A 266 30.25 7.54 -19.49
C ILE A 266 29.24 8.52 -20.09
N GLY A 267 29.29 8.69 -21.41
CA GLY A 267 28.40 9.57 -22.15
C GLY A 267 26.95 9.10 -22.04
N TYR A 268 26.12 9.88 -21.35
CA TYR A 268 24.68 9.86 -21.55
C TYR A 268 24.38 10.79 -22.72
N LEU A 269 24.16 10.21 -23.91
CA LEU A 269 23.48 10.88 -25.01
C LEU A 269 22.01 11.06 -24.61
N ASN A 270 21.71 12.11 -23.85
CA ASN A 270 20.34 12.58 -23.69
C ASN A 270 20.16 13.75 -24.66
N GLU A 271 19.49 13.49 -25.77
CA GLU A 271 18.90 14.51 -26.64
C GLU A 271 18.15 15.53 -25.77
N PRO A 272 18.29 16.85 -26.02
CA PRO A 272 17.64 17.87 -25.21
C PRO A 272 16.12 17.73 -25.36
N PHE A 273 15.41 17.50 -24.25
CA PHE A 273 13.95 17.64 -24.23
C PHE A 273 13.60 19.07 -24.68
N SER A 274 13.09 19.18 -25.90
CA SER A 274 12.85 20.45 -26.60
C SER A 274 11.64 21.19 -26.02
N GLU A 275 11.53 22.48 -26.32
CA GLU A 275 10.28 23.23 -26.10
C GLU A 275 9.10 22.47 -26.70
N ILE A 276 7.97 22.44 -25.96
CA ILE A 276 6.78 21.71 -26.39
C ILE A 276 6.24 22.39 -27.65
N PRO A 277 6.12 21.68 -28.79
CA PRO A 277 5.60 22.26 -30.02
C PRO A 277 4.18 22.83 -29.84
N GLU A 278 3.84 23.92 -30.55
CA GLU A 278 2.51 24.54 -30.47
C GLU A 278 1.37 23.56 -30.81
N ASN A 279 1.63 22.60 -31.69
CA ASN A 279 0.68 21.58 -32.12
C ASN A 279 0.77 20.26 -31.32
N PHE A 280 1.49 20.24 -30.20
CA PHE A 280 1.66 19.05 -29.38
C PHE A 280 0.33 18.51 -28.84
N LYS A 281 0.13 17.20 -28.97
CA LYS A 281 -1.02 16.49 -28.41
C LYS A 281 -0.55 15.34 -27.53
N ILE A 282 -0.83 15.45 -26.23
CA ILE A 282 -0.50 14.40 -25.26
C ILE A 282 -1.10 13.04 -25.64
N ALA A 283 -2.30 13.04 -26.22
CA ALA A 283 -3.02 11.82 -26.59
C ALA A 283 -2.20 10.98 -27.58
N GLU A 284 -1.59 11.62 -28.59
CA GLU A 284 -0.75 10.96 -29.58
C GLU A 284 0.51 10.38 -28.92
N LYS A 285 1.20 11.16 -28.07
CA LYS A 285 2.37 10.68 -27.33
C LYS A 285 2.05 9.48 -26.44
N ILE A 286 0.93 9.50 -25.71
CA ILE A 286 0.47 8.38 -24.88
C ILE A 286 0.24 7.13 -25.74
N GLN A 287 -0.44 7.25 -26.89
CA GLN A 287 -0.68 6.09 -27.75
C GLN A 287 0.61 5.53 -28.34
N THR A 288 1.59 6.38 -28.68
CA THR A 288 2.92 5.95 -29.12
C THR A 288 3.62 5.14 -28.02
N VAL A 289 3.68 5.64 -26.78
CA VAL A 289 4.25 4.91 -25.63
C VAL A 289 3.58 3.54 -25.46
N LEU A 290 2.26 3.48 -25.50
CA LEU A 290 1.50 2.24 -25.36
C LEU A 290 1.76 1.24 -26.50
N LYS A 291 2.00 1.73 -27.71
CA LYS A 291 2.32 0.90 -28.88
C LYS A 291 3.74 0.36 -28.79
N ASP A 292 4.70 1.22 -28.50
CA ASP A 292 6.13 0.88 -28.45
C ASP A 292 6.44 -0.10 -27.32
N THR A 293 5.73 0.03 -26.19
CA THR A 293 5.83 -0.90 -25.07
C THR A 293 5.00 -2.18 -25.25
N GLY A 294 4.19 -2.30 -26.31
CA GLY A 294 3.34 -3.46 -26.59
C GLY A 294 2.12 -3.62 -25.66
N TYR A 295 1.73 -2.56 -24.95
CA TYR A 295 0.65 -2.58 -23.96
C TYR A 295 -0.70 -2.04 -24.46
N SER A 296 -0.77 -1.44 -25.66
CA SER A 296 -1.98 -0.83 -26.23
C SER A 296 -3.23 -1.72 -26.12
N GLU A 297 -3.12 -2.99 -26.54
CA GLU A 297 -4.23 -3.96 -26.57
C GLU A 297 -4.33 -4.82 -25.29
N LYS A 298 -3.38 -4.69 -24.37
CA LYS A 298 -3.43 -5.39 -23.08
C LYS A 298 -4.55 -4.81 -22.21
N ARG A 299 -5.01 -5.61 -21.23
CA ARG A 299 -6.08 -5.27 -20.31
C ARG A 299 -5.58 -5.43 -18.88
N ALA A 300 -5.89 -4.46 -18.02
CA ALA A 300 -5.45 -4.47 -16.62
C ALA A 300 -5.87 -5.76 -15.88
N ARG A 301 -7.01 -6.38 -16.25
CA ARG A 301 -7.47 -7.62 -15.61
C ARG A 301 -6.47 -8.78 -15.67
N SER A 302 -5.55 -8.79 -16.64
CA SER A 302 -4.62 -9.90 -16.90
C SER A 302 -3.15 -9.51 -16.78
N MET A 303 -2.86 -8.24 -16.49
CA MET A 303 -1.50 -7.76 -16.28
C MET A 303 -1.05 -8.07 -14.86
N ASP A 304 0.20 -8.51 -14.70
CA ASP A 304 0.84 -8.73 -13.42
C ASP A 304 1.65 -7.51 -12.95
N ILE A 305 2.41 -7.67 -11.85
CA ILE A 305 3.22 -6.57 -11.29
C ILE A 305 4.29 -6.13 -12.29
N ASP A 306 4.99 -7.07 -12.93
CA ASP A 306 6.10 -6.77 -13.84
C ASP A 306 5.60 -6.05 -15.10
N ASP A 307 4.42 -6.42 -15.60
CA ASP A 307 3.74 -5.71 -16.68
C ASP A 307 3.51 -4.22 -16.33
N PHE A 308 3.03 -3.93 -15.13
CA PHE A 308 2.81 -2.55 -14.68
C PHE A 308 4.11 -1.80 -14.41
N ILE A 309 5.17 -2.48 -13.92
CA ILE A 309 6.50 -1.87 -13.75
C ILE A 309 7.07 -1.44 -15.10
N ARG A 310 7.01 -2.32 -16.11
CA ARG A 310 7.49 -2.02 -17.46
C ARG A 310 6.70 -0.89 -18.10
N LEU A 311 5.37 -0.90 -17.94
CA LEU A 311 4.52 0.16 -18.44
C LEU A 311 4.84 1.51 -17.78
N LEU A 312 4.97 1.52 -16.44
CA LEU A 312 5.34 2.73 -15.71
C LEU A 312 6.71 3.27 -16.15
N HIS A 313 7.68 2.37 -16.32
CA HIS A 313 9.00 2.74 -16.82
C HIS A 313 8.93 3.37 -18.22
N GLY A 314 8.17 2.79 -19.14
CA GLY A 314 8.00 3.33 -20.49
C GLY A 314 7.34 4.71 -20.55
N PHE A 315 6.42 5.01 -19.62
CA PHE A 315 5.88 6.37 -19.48
C PHE A 315 6.92 7.33 -18.89
N ASN A 316 7.59 6.92 -17.81
CA ASN A 316 8.55 7.77 -17.11
C ASN A 316 9.78 8.10 -17.99
N SER A 317 10.23 7.17 -18.83
CA SER A 317 11.33 7.42 -19.79
C SER A 317 10.99 8.48 -20.83
N GLU A 318 9.70 8.65 -21.10
CA GLU A 318 9.15 9.64 -22.03
C GLU A 318 8.68 10.93 -21.33
N GLY A 319 9.04 11.10 -20.04
CA GLY A 319 8.70 12.27 -19.24
C GLY A 319 7.24 12.36 -18.80
N ILE A 320 6.46 11.27 -18.95
CA ILE A 320 5.05 11.21 -18.54
C ILE A 320 4.94 10.62 -17.14
N HIS A 321 4.39 11.42 -16.23
CA HIS A 321 4.27 11.10 -14.80
C HIS A 321 2.81 11.11 -14.36
N PHE A 322 2.47 10.26 -13.38
CA PHE A 322 1.12 10.05 -12.85
C PHE A 322 0.86 10.77 -11.51
N SER A 323 1.86 11.45 -10.95
CA SER A 323 1.78 12.21 -9.70
C SER A 323 2.53 13.52 -9.76
#